data_AF-A0A1B2HH49-F1
#
_entry.id   AF-A0A1B2HH49-F1
#
_cell.length_a   1.000
_cell.length_b   1.000
_cell.length_c   1.000
_cell.angle_alpha   90.00
_cell.angle_beta   90.00
_cell.angle_gamma   90.00
#
_symmetry.space_group_name_H-M   'P 1'
#
loop_
_entity.id
_entity.type
_entity.pdbx_description
1 polymer ?
#
loop_
_entity_poly.entity_id
_entity_poly.type
_entity_poly.pdbx_seq_one_letter_code
_entity_poly.pdbx_strand_id
1 'polypeptide(L)'
;MEADFVSEFAAPLTLGVIGDVLGVPDADFPLFREFVTPVLELTSGEEVSERVLGSYFAAMHEFCAYFGRSDVFKGGQLSEQERLSLCLGLVVAGTESTTNLLSSLLLRLDRRERRLGGVVEEVVRLDAPLIGFFRTATCPVSVGGTALAEGDHLFLDFAAGNRDPRAFTEDFDPGRPAVPAHLGFGHGPHYCLGAHLARLTGRIVAEELLDRSFEVVEQPVRLRRHLISHGPAELRFRPGRRPA
;
A
#
# COMPACT_ATOMS: atom_id res chain seq x y z
N MET A 1 -16.91 21.64 2.53
CA MET A 1 -15.54 21.91 2.06
C MET A 1 -15.05 20.65 1.39
N GLU A 2 -14.43 20.76 0.23
CA GLU A 2 -13.81 19.62 -0.45
C GLU A 2 -12.41 19.39 0.12
N ALA A 3 -12.00 18.13 0.19
CA ALA A 3 -10.67 17.70 0.60
C ALA A 3 -10.14 16.65 -0.38
N ASP A 4 -8.84 16.49 -0.47
CA ASP A 4 -8.20 15.35 -1.14
C ASP A 4 -8.00 14.20 -0.14
N PHE A 5 -8.73 13.11 -0.34
CA PHE A 5 -8.66 11.95 0.54
C PHE A 5 -7.26 11.32 0.58
N VAL A 6 -6.52 11.36 -0.54
CA VAL A 6 -5.20 10.73 -0.64
C VAL A 6 -4.22 11.45 0.28
N SER A 7 -4.03 12.76 0.07
CA SER A 7 -3.02 13.55 0.81
C SER A 7 -3.48 14.01 2.19
N GLU A 8 -4.78 14.21 2.42
CA GLU A 8 -5.30 14.75 3.68
C GLU A 8 -5.78 13.68 4.67
N PHE A 9 -5.96 12.42 4.24
CA PHE A 9 -6.42 11.33 5.12
C PHE A 9 -5.61 10.04 4.97
N ALA A 10 -5.61 9.42 3.79
CA ALA A 10 -5.08 8.07 3.60
C ALA A 10 -3.56 8.00 3.85
N ALA A 11 -2.78 8.92 3.27
CA ALA A 11 -1.33 8.94 3.46
C ALA A 11 -0.92 9.31 4.90
N PRO A 12 -1.47 10.37 5.54
CA PRO A 12 -1.17 10.69 6.94
C PRO A 12 -1.54 9.57 7.91
N LEU A 13 -2.72 8.95 7.75
CA LEU A 13 -3.15 7.84 8.59
C LEU A 13 -2.18 6.66 8.48
N THR A 14 -1.83 6.29 7.25
CA THR A 14 -0.96 5.14 7.02
C THR A 14 0.44 5.40 7.58
N LEU A 15 0.98 6.60 7.37
CA LEU A 15 2.27 6.97 7.95
C LEU A 15 2.23 6.92 9.48
N GLY A 16 1.13 7.35 10.11
CA GLY A 16 0.86 7.20 11.54
C GLY A 16 0.95 5.75 11.99
N VAL A 17 0.19 4.86 11.35
CA VAL A 17 0.18 3.42 11.67
C VAL A 17 1.56 2.80 11.54
N ILE A 18 2.35 3.18 10.53
CA ILE A 18 3.72 2.66 10.40
C ILE A 18 4.67 3.27 11.44
N GLY A 19 4.48 4.53 11.81
CA GLY A 19 5.16 5.14 12.97
C GLY A 19 4.92 4.32 14.24
N ASP A 20 3.68 3.95 14.52
CA ASP A 20 3.31 3.11 15.69
C ASP A 20 3.96 1.73 15.63
N VAL A 21 3.95 1.07 14.46
CA VAL A 21 4.62 -0.23 14.26
C VAL A 21 6.13 -0.14 14.52
N LEU A 22 6.73 0.98 14.15
CA LEU A 22 8.14 1.28 14.38
C LEU A 22 8.41 1.91 15.76
N GLY A 23 7.41 1.95 16.65
CA GLY A 23 7.55 2.48 18.00
C GLY A 23 7.97 3.95 18.06
N VAL A 24 7.64 4.74 17.04
CA VAL A 24 7.89 6.19 17.01
C VAL A 24 6.96 6.85 18.05
N PRO A 25 7.49 7.54 19.07
CA PRO A 25 6.66 8.25 20.03
C PRO A 25 5.88 9.40 19.37
N ASP A 26 4.68 9.72 19.89
CA ASP A 26 3.85 10.85 19.41
C ASP A 26 4.63 12.17 19.31
N ALA A 27 5.53 12.42 20.26
CA ALA A 27 6.35 13.63 20.31
C ALA A 27 7.37 13.71 19.15
N ASP A 28 7.80 12.56 18.63
CA ASP A 28 8.77 12.46 17.55
C ASP A 28 8.09 12.37 16.18
N PHE A 29 6.77 12.17 16.12
CA PHE A 29 6.05 12.01 14.86
C PHE A 29 6.26 13.16 13.86
N PRO A 30 6.33 14.45 14.27
CA PRO A 30 6.67 15.53 13.35
C PRO A 30 8.05 15.37 12.69
N LEU A 31 9.05 14.96 13.47
CA LEU A 31 10.41 14.70 12.98
C LEU A 31 10.43 13.46 12.07
N PHE A 32 9.78 12.38 12.49
CA PHE A 32 9.62 11.17 11.68
C PHE A 32 9.04 11.48 10.30
N ARG A 33 7.96 12.26 10.26
CA ARG A 33 7.32 12.68 9.01
C ARG A 33 8.27 13.52 8.13
N GLU A 34 9.10 14.36 8.73
CA GLU A 34 10.04 15.21 8.00
C GLU A 34 11.06 14.38 7.21
N PHE A 35 11.71 13.40 7.85
CA PHE A 35 12.75 12.61 7.20
C PHE A 35 12.22 11.43 6.36
N VAL A 36 10.96 10.99 6.53
CA VAL A 36 10.38 9.95 5.66
C VAL A 36 9.71 10.49 4.40
N THR A 37 9.27 11.75 4.40
CA THR A 37 8.55 12.31 3.23
C THR A 37 9.43 12.30 1.96
N PRO A 38 10.67 12.81 1.97
CA PRO A 38 11.53 12.76 0.78
C PRO A 38 11.89 11.34 0.33
N VAL A 39 11.96 10.40 1.28
CA VAL A 39 12.21 8.98 0.98
C VAL A 39 11.04 8.38 0.22
N LEU A 40 9.81 8.65 0.66
CA LEU A 40 8.58 8.18 0.00
C LEU A 40 8.38 8.85 -1.37
N GLU A 41 8.72 10.15 -1.50
CA GLU A 41 8.68 10.86 -2.78
C GLU A 41 9.59 10.21 -3.82
N LEU A 42 10.81 9.83 -3.44
CA LEU A 42 11.75 9.15 -4.34
C LEU A 42 11.23 7.78 -4.81
N THR A 43 10.54 7.04 -3.93
CA THR A 43 10.02 5.70 -4.26
C THR A 43 8.66 5.73 -4.96
N SER A 44 8.00 6.90 -5.03
CA SER A 44 6.66 7.04 -5.61
C SER A 44 6.60 6.98 -7.14
N GLY A 45 7.76 6.91 -7.82
CA GLY A 45 7.88 6.80 -9.29
C GLY A 45 7.51 8.07 -10.06
N GLU A 46 7.25 9.18 -9.36
CA GLU A 46 7.13 10.50 -9.97
C GLU A 46 8.49 11.02 -10.48
N GLU A 47 8.47 12.05 -11.34
CA GLU A 47 9.71 12.66 -11.83
C GLU A 47 10.54 13.19 -10.66
N VAL A 48 11.71 12.59 -10.49
CA VAL A 48 12.64 12.94 -9.42
C VAL A 48 13.27 14.30 -9.74
N SER A 49 12.84 15.33 -9.04
CA SER A 49 13.44 16.67 -9.15
C SER A 49 14.77 16.76 -8.41
N GLU A 50 15.63 17.71 -8.81
CA GLU A 50 16.87 18.03 -8.08
C GLU A 50 16.62 18.35 -6.61
N ARG A 51 15.47 18.97 -6.30
CA ARG A 51 15.04 19.26 -4.93
C ARG A 51 14.87 17.97 -4.13
N VAL A 52 14.16 16.98 -4.68
CA VAL A 52 13.91 15.68 -4.01
C VAL A 52 15.24 14.98 -3.74
N LEU A 53 16.13 14.92 -4.73
CA LEU A 53 17.48 14.34 -4.58
C LEU A 53 18.31 15.08 -3.51
N GLY A 54 18.25 16.41 -3.50
CA GLY A 54 18.97 17.24 -2.53
C GLY A 54 18.50 17.00 -1.09
N SER A 55 17.18 16.83 -0.88
CA SER A 55 16.62 16.52 0.44
C SER A 55 16.77 15.05 0.84
N TYR A 56 16.84 14.12 -0.12
CA TYR A 56 16.88 12.69 0.15
C TYR A 56 18.09 12.27 0.98
N PHE A 57 19.29 12.78 0.68
CA PHE A 57 20.48 12.40 1.43
C PHE A 57 20.44 12.89 2.89
N ALA A 58 19.93 14.11 3.12
CA ALA A 58 19.73 14.63 4.47
C ALA A 58 18.69 13.81 5.23
N ALA A 59 17.57 13.50 4.57
CA ALA A 59 16.49 12.67 5.10
C ALA A 59 16.98 11.25 5.46
N MET A 60 17.76 10.61 4.59
CA MET A 60 18.35 9.29 4.86
C MET A 60 19.37 9.34 5.99
N HIS A 61 20.15 10.41 6.11
CA HIS A 61 21.07 10.60 7.22
C HIS A 61 20.31 10.70 8.56
N GLU A 62 19.24 11.50 8.61
CA GLU A 62 18.38 11.62 9.79
C GLU A 62 17.64 10.32 10.11
N PHE A 63 17.13 9.63 9.10
CA PHE A 63 16.51 8.31 9.23
C PHE A 63 17.47 7.31 9.89
N CYS A 64 18.71 7.22 9.38
CA CYS A 64 19.74 6.34 9.94
C CYS A 64 20.13 6.75 11.36
N ALA A 65 20.25 8.06 11.64
CA ALA A 65 20.57 8.54 12.97
C ALA A 65 19.46 8.23 14.00
N TYR A 66 18.20 8.35 13.59
CA TYR A 66 17.04 8.06 14.41
C TYR A 66 16.89 6.55 14.66
N PHE A 67 16.79 5.76 13.58
CA PHE A 67 16.56 4.33 13.67
C PHE A 67 17.81 3.51 14.07
N GLY A 68 19.02 4.06 13.93
CA GLY A 68 20.24 3.42 14.45
C GLY A 68 20.24 3.29 15.97
N ARG A 69 19.45 4.11 16.67
CA ARG A 69 19.23 4.06 18.12
C ARG A 69 17.94 3.34 18.49
N SER A 70 17.15 2.94 17.50
CA SER A 70 15.85 2.32 17.71
C SER A 70 15.98 0.86 18.12
N ASP A 71 15.00 0.47 18.91
CA ASP A 71 14.90 -0.79 19.62
C ASP A 71 13.80 -1.69 19.00
N VAL A 72 13.31 -1.34 17.80
CA VAL A 72 12.21 -2.02 17.08
C VAL A 72 12.56 -3.47 16.76
N PHE A 73 13.78 -3.73 16.30
CA PHE A 73 14.26 -5.06 15.98
C PHE A 73 15.19 -5.58 17.08
N LYS A 74 14.62 -5.91 18.24
CA LYS A 74 15.35 -6.57 19.34
C LYS A 74 15.50 -8.06 19.10
N GLY A 75 16.72 -8.55 19.25
CA GLY A 75 17.04 -9.98 19.21
C GLY A 75 17.40 -10.49 17.81
N GLY A 76 18.23 -11.53 17.77
CA GLY A 76 18.74 -12.13 16.54
C GLY A 76 20.12 -11.61 16.12
N GLN A 77 20.62 -12.15 15.00
CA GLN A 77 21.94 -11.86 14.43
C GLN A 77 21.89 -10.75 13.35
N LEU A 78 20.97 -9.78 13.46
CA LEU A 78 20.86 -8.70 12.48
C LEU A 78 21.97 -7.67 12.70
N SER A 79 22.72 -7.38 11.64
CA SER A 79 23.61 -6.22 11.56
C SER A 79 22.81 -4.91 11.63
N GLU A 80 23.52 -3.81 11.92
CA GLU A 80 22.91 -2.47 11.89
C GLU A 80 22.31 -2.14 10.53
N GLN A 81 23.03 -2.48 9.45
CA GLN A 81 22.57 -2.24 8.08
C GLN A 81 21.28 -3.02 7.76
N GLU A 82 21.17 -4.27 8.20
CA GLU A 82 19.93 -5.06 8.02
C GLU A 82 18.76 -4.45 8.80
N ARG A 83 18.97 -4.01 10.04
CA ARG A 83 17.92 -3.35 10.84
C ARG A 83 17.43 -2.07 10.15
N LEU A 84 18.34 -1.21 9.71
CA LEU A 84 18.00 0.02 9.00
C LEU A 84 17.27 -0.27 7.68
N SER A 85 17.72 -1.28 6.94
CA SER A 85 17.08 -1.70 5.68
C SER A 85 15.67 -2.23 5.91
N LEU A 86 15.44 -2.97 7.00
CA LEU A 86 14.11 -3.45 7.39
C LEU A 86 13.21 -2.29 7.83
N CYS A 87 13.71 -1.34 8.63
CA CYS A 87 12.94 -0.13 8.99
C CYS A 87 12.50 0.62 7.72
N LEU A 88 13.44 0.85 6.81
CA LEU A 88 13.19 1.56 5.56
C LEU A 88 12.16 0.81 4.70
N GLY A 89 12.32 -0.50 4.58
CA GLY A 89 11.38 -1.37 3.88
C GLY A 89 9.97 -1.30 4.45
N LEU A 90 9.82 -1.27 5.79
CA LEU A 90 8.52 -1.14 6.45
C LEU A 90 7.89 0.24 6.18
N VAL A 91 8.67 1.33 6.22
CA VAL A 91 8.19 2.68 5.89
C VAL A 91 7.67 2.74 4.45
N VAL A 92 8.48 2.32 3.48
CA VAL A 92 8.14 2.42 2.07
C VAL A 92 6.97 1.48 1.72
N ALA A 93 7.09 0.19 2.04
CA ALA A 93 6.09 -0.80 1.66
C ALA A 93 4.76 -0.62 2.42
N GLY A 94 4.83 -0.21 3.69
CA GLY A 94 3.67 -0.04 4.55
C GLY A 94 2.85 1.21 4.21
N THR A 95 3.50 2.27 3.74
CA THR A 95 2.84 3.57 3.52
C THR A 95 2.11 3.64 2.19
N GLU A 96 2.80 3.40 1.08
CA GLU A 96 2.22 3.67 -0.24
C GLU A 96 1.10 2.67 -0.59
N SER A 97 1.35 1.37 -0.39
CA SER A 97 0.39 0.33 -0.76
C SER A 97 -0.93 0.44 0.02
N THR A 98 -0.87 0.72 1.32
CA THR A 98 -2.07 0.91 2.14
C THR A 98 -2.77 2.22 1.79
N THR A 99 -2.03 3.30 1.48
CA THR A 99 -2.65 4.55 1.00
C THR A 99 -3.49 4.32 -0.25
N ASN A 100 -2.98 3.54 -1.21
CA ASN A 100 -3.70 3.18 -2.43
C ASN A 100 -4.91 2.28 -2.14
N LEU A 101 -4.78 1.32 -1.21
CA LEU A 101 -5.90 0.50 -0.73
C LEU A 101 -7.02 1.38 -0.16
N LEU A 102 -6.70 2.27 0.78
CA LEU A 102 -7.69 3.13 1.43
C LEU A 102 -8.37 4.08 0.43
N SER A 103 -7.60 4.61 -0.52
CA SER A 103 -8.15 5.49 -1.55
C SER A 103 -9.07 4.73 -2.51
N SER A 104 -8.72 3.49 -2.85
CA SER A 104 -9.57 2.61 -3.67
C SER A 104 -10.82 2.15 -2.93
N LEU A 105 -10.74 1.96 -1.61
CA LEU A 105 -11.93 1.73 -0.77
C LEU A 105 -12.93 2.86 -0.92
N LEU A 106 -12.50 4.13 -0.82
CA LEU A 106 -13.41 5.27 -0.99
C LEU A 106 -14.11 5.27 -2.37
N LEU A 107 -13.41 4.86 -3.43
CA LEU A 107 -13.97 4.77 -4.79
C LEU A 107 -15.00 3.64 -4.95
N ARG A 108 -14.83 2.53 -4.23
CA ARG A 108 -15.64 1.31 -4.42
C ARG A 108 -16.78 1.16 -3.42
N LEU A 109 -16.70 1.82 -2.27
CA LEU A 109 -17.71 1.69 -1.23
C LEU A 109 -19.07 2.24 -1.68
N ASP A 110 -20.07 1.37 -1.74
CA ASP A 110 -21.47 1.75 -1.77
C ASP A 110 -22.00 1.82 -0.33
N ARG A 111 -22.48 3.00 0.09
CA ARG A 111 -23.04 3.23 1.43
C ARG A 111 -24.32 2.43 1.72
N ARG A 112 -24.98 1.89 0.69
CA ARG A 112 -26.15 1.02 0.81
C ARG A 112 -25.74 -0.43 1.08
N GLU A 113 -24.52 -0.81 0.74
CA GLU A 113 -23.96 -2.12 0.99
C GLU A 113 -23.36 -2.18 2.41
N ARG A 114 -23.72 -3.22 3.16
CA ARG A 114 -23.28 -3.42 4.56
C ARG A 114 -22.47 -4.69 4.74
N ARG A 115 -22.28 -5.49 3.69
CA ARG A 115 -21.39 -6.65 3.68
C ARG A 115 -19.93 -6.19 3.71
N LEU A 116 -19.37 -6.08 4.92
CA LEU A 116 -17.99 -5.66 5.13
C LEU A 116 -16.98 -6.81 5.11
N GLY A 117 -17.44 -8.06 5.26
CA GLY A 117 -16.57 -9.21 5.50
C GLY A 117 -15.50 -9.44 4.42
N GLY A 118 -15.82 -9.17 3.15
CA GLY A 118 -14.90 -9.34 2.02
C GLY A 118 -14.50 -8.04 1.32
N VAL A 119 -14.89 -6.86 1.84
CA VAL A 119 -14.72 -5.60 1.11
C VAL A 119 -13.25 -5.26 0.84
N VAL A 120 -12.37 -5.49 1.82
CA VAL A 120 -10.93 -5.23 1.67
C VAL A 120 -10.31 -6.18 0.65
N GLU A 121 -10.63 -7.47 0.72
CA GLU A 121 -10.13 -8.45 -0.25
C GLU A 121 -10.61 -8.12 -1.67
N GLU A 122 -11.86 -7.69 -1.84
CA GLU A 122 -12.40 -7.35 -3.15
C GLU A 122 -11.78 -6.07 -3.73
N VAL A 123 -11.49 -5.07 -2.89
CA VAL A 123 -10.72 -3.89 -3.32
C VAL A 123 -9.29 -4.27 -3.68
N VAL A 124 -8.60 -5.09 -2.89
CA VAL A 124 -7.25 -5.55 -3.24
C VAL A 124 -7.24 -6.41 -4.50
N ARG A 125 -8.31 -7.18 -4.75
CA ARG A 125 -8.47 -7.95 -5.98
C ARG A 125 -8.59 -7.02 -7.18
N LEU A 126 -9.58 -6.13 -7.18
CA LEU A 126 -9.84 -5.24 -8.31
C LEU A 126 -8.80 -4.13 -8.38
N ASP A 127 -8.70 -3.26 -7.39
CA ASP A 127 -7.78 -2.13 -7.43
C ASP A 127 -6.46 -2.46 -6.72
N ALA A 128 -5.83 -3.56 -7.15
CA ALA A 128 -4.58 -4.08 -6.60
C ALA A 128 -3.56 -2.94 -6.37
N PRO A 129 -3.22 -2.62 -5.11
CA PRO A 129 -2.28 -1.53 -4.81
C PRO A 129 -0.89 -1.73 -5.40
N LEU A 130 -0.52 -3.00 -5.60
CA LEU A 130 0.70 -3.45 -6.24
C LEU A 130 0.30 -4.38 -7.39
N ILE A 131 0.65 -4.01 -8.62
CA ILE A 131 0.23 -4.75 -9.81
C ILE A 131 1.00 -6.07 -9.97
N GLY A 132 2.19 -6.19 -9.39
CA GLY A 132 3.00 -7.39 -9.55
C GLY A 132 4.46 -7.22 -9.12
N PHE A 133 5.23 -8.30 -9.19
CA PHE A 133 6.65 -8.30 -8.85
C PHE A 133 7.47 -9.15 -9.81
N PHE A 134 8.75 -8.80 -9.94
CA PHE A 134 9.70 -9.63 -10.66
C PHE A 134 10.12 -10.86 -9.86
N ARG A 135 10.43 -11.94 -10.57
CA ARG A 135 11.17 -13.10 -10.10
C ARG A 135 12.30 -13.41 -11.07
N THR A 136 13.27 -14.18 -10.62
CA THR A 136 14.36 -14.69 -11.44
C THR A 136 14.34 -16.20 -11.39
N ALA A 137 14.36 -16.87 -12.54
CA ALA A 137 14.47 -18.31 -12.62
C ALA A 137 15.85 -18.76 -12.10
N THR A 138 15.88 -19.64 -11.10
CA THR A 138 17.12 -20.16 -10.50
C THR A 138 17.60 -21.45 -11.17
N CYS A 139 16.81 -21.99 -12.09
CA CYS A 139 17.12 -23.15 -12.92
C CYS A 139 16.20 -23.16 -14.15
N PRO A 140 16.51 -23.96 -15.19
CA PRO A 140 15.60 -24.13 -16.31
C PRO A 140 14.24 -24.66 -15.87
N VAL A 141 13.16 -23.98 -16.25
CA VAL A 141 11.79 -24.29 -15.81
C VAL A 141 10.77 -23.94 -16.90
N SER A 142 9.61 -24.60 -16.90
CA SER A 142 8.47 -24.20 -17.75
C SER A 142 7.35 -23.60 -16.90
N VAL A 143 6.87 -22.42 -17.29
CA VAL A 143 5.76 -21.72 -16.63
C VAL A 143 4.74 -21.37 -17.71
N GLY A 144 3.49 -21.83 -17.55
CA GLY A 144 2.42 -21.55 -18.50
C GLY A 144 2.70 -22.04 -19.94
N GLY A 145 3.54 -23.06 -20.10
CA GLY A 145 3.98 -23.55 -21.42
C GLY A 145 5.16 -22.80 -22.02
N THR A 146 5.66 -21.74 -21.38
CA THR A 146 6.87 -21.02 -21.79
C THR A 146 8.08 -21.62 -21.08
N ALA A 147 9.12 -21.99 -21.84
CA ALA A 147 10.39 -22.44 -21.29
C ALA A 147 11.26 -21.23 -20.92
N LEU A 148 11.88 -21.30 -19.74
CA LEU A 148 12.71 -20.26 -19.15
C LEU A 148 14.07 -20.86 -18.82
N ALA A 149 15.14 -20.13 -19.11
CA ALA A 149 16.48 -20.47 -18.70
C ALA A 149 16.77 -19.99 -17.27
N GLU A 150 17.82 -20.53 -16.66
CA GLU A 150 18.37 -19.93 -15.44
C GLU A 150 18.81 -18.49 -15.70
N GLY A 151 18.46 -17.58 -14.80
CA GLY A 151 18.73 -16.14 -14.92
C GLY A 151 17.63 -15.33 -15.61
N ASP A 152 16.66 -15.97 -16.28
CA ASP A 152 15.54 -15.24 -16.90
C ASP A 152 14.68 -14.53 -15.85
N HIS A 153 14.29 -13.29 -16.16
CA HIS A 153 13.41 -12.49 -15.31
C HIS A 153 11.96 -12.59 -15.78
N LEU A 154 11.05 -12.69 -14.82
CA LEU A 154 9.61 -12.80 -15.08
C LEU A 154 8.89 -11.77 -14.25
N PHE A 155 7.98 -11.03 -14.87
CA PHE A 155 7.05 -10.19 -14.14
C PHE A 155 5.77 -10.98 -13.84
N LEU A 156 5.48 -11.19 -12.55
CA LEU A 156 4.24 -11.82 -12.11
C LEU A 156 3.18 -10.74 -11.94
N ASP A 157 2.30 -10.59 -12.93
CA ASP A 157 1.20 -9.62 -12.92
C ASP A 157 0.03 -10.13 -12.05
N PHE A 158 0.01 -9.68 -10.80
CA PHE A 158 -1.04 -9.98 -9.85
C PHE A 158 -2.36 -9.31 -10.23
N ALA A 159 -2.33 -8.08 -10.76
CA ALA A 159 -3.54 -7.35 -11.14
C ALA A 159 -4.30 -8.05 -12.27
N ALA A 160 -3.58 -8.61 -13.25
CA ALA A 160 -4.15 -9.44 -14.31
C ALA A 160 -4.72 -10.75 -13.74
N GLY A 161 -3.97 -11.45 -12.88
CA GLY A 161 -4.44 -12.69 -12.24
C GLY A 161 -5.69 -12.49 -11.39
N ASN A 162 -5.81 -11.34 -10.71
CA ASN A 162 -6.97 -10.97 -9.90
C ASN A 162 -8.24 -10.67 -10.73
N ARG A 163 -8.09 -10.47 -12.04
CA ARG A 163 -9.19 -10.25 -12.99
C ARG A 163 -9.36 -11.40 -13.99
N ASP A 164 -8.65 -12.50 -13.78
CA ASP A 164 -8.71 -13.64 -14.69
C ASP A 164 -10.15 -14.20 -14.75
N PRO A 165 -10.82 -14.19 -15.92
CA PRO A 165 -12.20 -14.65 -16.06
C PRO A 165 -12.36 -16.14 -15.76
N ARG A 166 -11.27 -16.92 -15.69
CA ARG A 166 -11.28 -18.32 -15.26
C ARG A 166 -11.52 -18.47 -13.76
N ALA A 167 -11.26 -17.43 -12.97
CA ALA A 167 -11.34 -17.45 -11.52
C ALA A 167 -12.36 -16.44 -10.97
N PHE A 168 -12.54 -15.29 -11.63
CA PHE A 168 -13.33 -14.17 -11.11
C PHE A 168 -14.29 -13.61 -12.16
N THR A 169 -15.40 -13.06 -11.66
CA THR A 169 -16.21 -12.11 -12.43
C THR A 169 -15.61 -10.70 -12.30
N GLU A 170 -15.87 -9.83 -13.27
CA GLU A 170 -15.32 -8.46 -13.26
C GLU A 170 -16.01 -7.56 -12.24
N ASP A 171 -17.22 -7.89 -11.81
CA ASP A 171 -18.00 -7.08 -10.87
C ASP A 171 -17.34 -6.98 -9.49
N PHE A 172 -17.52 -5.83 -8.84
CA PHE A 172 -17.15 -5.64 -7.44
C PHE A 172 -18.22 -6.26 -6.53
N ASP A 173 -17.85 -7.29 -5.77
CA ASP A 173 -18.72 -7.93 -4.78
C ASP A 173 -18.06 -8.00 -3.38
N PRO A 174 -18.48 -7.14 -2.43
CA PRO A 174 -17.98 -7.16 -1.04
C PRO A 174 -18.28 -8.45 -0.27
N GLY A 175 -19.19 -9.28 -0.78
CA GLY A 175 -19.51 -10.60 -0.23
C GLY A 175 -18.86 -11.76 -0.97
N ARG A 176 -17.93 -11.49 -1.91
CA ARG A 176 -17.27 -12.54 -2.69
C ARG A 176 -16.63 -13.57 -1.75
N PRO A 177 -16.79 -14.88 -2.01
CA PRO A 177 -16.08 -15.89 -1.24
C PRO A 177 -14.56 -15.68 -1.28
N ALA A 178 -13.88 -15.97 -0.18
CA ALA A 178 -12.43 -15.83 -0.09
C ALA A 178 -11.63 -16.77 -1.01
N VAL A 179 -12.31 -17.73 -1.67
CA VAL A 179 -11.73 -18.69 -2.59
C VAL A 179 -12.48 -18.62 -3.93
N PRO A 180 -11.78 -18.50 -5.08
CA PRO A 180 -10.32 -18.40 -5.21
C PRO A 180 -9.76 -17.11 -4.58
N ALA A 181 -8.59 -17.19 -3.96
CA ALA A 181 -7.96 -16.04 -3.31
C ALA A 181 -7.28 -15.15 -4.35
N HIS A 182 -7.33 -13.83 -4.14
CA HIS A 182 -6.57 -12.89 -4.97
C HIS A 182 -5.06 -12.96 -4.65
N LEU A 183 -4.25 -12.49 -5.59
CA LEU A 183 -2.79 -12.45 -5.54
C LEU A 183 -2.23 -11.13 -4.98
N GLY A 184 -3.06 -10.14 -4.63
CA GLY A 184 -2.59 -8.81 -4.21
C GLY A 184 -1.69 -8.78 -2.95
N PHE A 185 -1.69 -9.82 -2.12
CA PHE A 185 -0.73 -10.00 -1.01
C PHE A 185 0.43 -10.94 -1.33
N GLY A 186 0.55 -11.37 -2.59
CA GLY A 186 1.50 -12.39 -3.03
C GLY A 186 1.16 -13.79 -2.52
N HIS A 187 2.14 -14.69 -2.62
CA HIS A 187 2.03 -16.08 -2.18
C HIS A 187 3.40 -16.64 -1.80
N GLY A 188 3.43 -17.67 -0.95
CA GLY A 188 4.64 -18.39 -0.56
C GLY A 188 5.47 -17.66 0.52
N PRO A 189 6.80 -17.88 0.57
CA PRO A 189 7.66 -17.33 1.62
C PRO A 189 7.69 -15.80 1.71
N HIS A 190 7.36 -15.11 0.62
CA HIS A 190 7.27 -13.66 0.54
C HIS A 190 5.80 -13.16 0.57
N TYR A 191 4.88 -13.95 1.12
CA TYR A 191 3.53 -13.47 1.42
C TYR A 191 3.62 -12.20 2.28
N CYS A 192 2.79 -11.21 1.96
CA CYS A 192 2.87 -9.88 2.55
C CYS A 192 2.83 -9.95 4.09
N LEU A 193 3.94 -9.54 4.72
CA LEU A 193 4.07 -9.47 6.18
C LEU A 193 3.00 -8.56 6.80
N GLY A 194 2.64 -7.48 6.10
CA GLY A 194 1.63 -6.50 6.52
C GLY A 194 0.19 -6.87 6.21
N ALA A 195 -0.11 -8.05 5.65
CA ALA A 195 -1.45 -8.37 5.15
C ALA A 195 -2.54 -8.27 6.23
N HIS A 196 -2.26 -8.73 7.45
CA HIS A 196 -3.21 -8.62 8.57
C HIS A 196 -3.43 -7.18 9.02
N LEU A 197 -2.37 -6.37 9.02
CA LEU A 197 -2.46 -4.95 9.37
C LEU A 197 -3.22 -4.17 8.30
N ALA A 198 -2.92 -4.38 7.02
CA ALA A 198 -3.64 -3.78 5.90
C ALA A 198 -5.14 -4.11 5.94
N ARG A 199 -5.50 -5.37 6.24
CA ARG A 199 -6.89 -5.80 6.45
C ARG A 199 -7.56 -5.09 7.61
N LEU A 200 -6.89 -5.02 8.76
CA LEU A 200 -7.43 -4.35 9.94
C LEU A 200 -7.67 -2.86 9.65
N THR A 201 -6.66 -2.16 9.13
CA THR A 201 -6.74 -0.74 8.80
C THR A 201 -7.83 -0.48 7.75
N GLY A 202 -7.86 -1.25 6.67
CA GLY A 202 -8.87 -1.13 5.62
C GLY A 202 -10.28 -1.37 6.13
N ARG A 203 -10.49 -2.35 7.01
CA ARG A 203 -11.80 -2.62 7.62
C ARG A 203 -12.25 -1.48 8.52
N ILE A 204 -11.39 -0.99 9.41
CA ILE A 204 -11.70 0.14 10.30
C ILE A 204 -12.08 1.37 9.48
N VAL A 205 -11.30 1.68 8.43
CA VAL A 205 -11.59 2.82 7.55
C VAL A 205 -12.91 2.62 6.80
N ALA A 206 -13.19 1.41 6.30
CA ALA A 206 -14.45 1.12 5.63
C ALA A 206 -15.66 1.27 6.58
N GLU A 207 -15.56 0.77 7.82
CA GLU A 207 -16.57 0.95 8.86
C GLU A 207 -16.83 2.44 9.13
N GLU A 208 -15.76 3.21 9.36
CA GLU A 208 -15.85 4.65 9.61
C GLU A 208 -16.43 5.46 8.45
N LEU A 209 -16.11 5.07 7.20
CA LEU A 209 -16.68 5.69 6.01
C LEU A 209 -18.17 5.36 5.85
N LEU A 210 -18.59 4.12 6.14
CA LEU A 210 -19.99 3.70 6.05
C LEU A 210 -20.88 4.31 7.14
N ASP A 211 -20.29 4.67 8.29
CA ASP A 211 -20.95 5.36 9.40
C ASP A 211 -21.02 6.89 9.21
N ARG A 212 -20.38 7.40 8.16
CA ARG A 212 -20.41 8.82 7.79
C ARG A 212 -21.12 9.04 6.47
N SER A 213 -21.63 10.24 6.28
CA SER A 213 -21.93 10.70 4.92
C SER A 213 -20.65 11.16 4.24
N PHE A 214 -20.49 10.82 2.97
CA PHE A 214 -19.45 11.37 2.11
C PHE A 214 -19.97 11.37 0.68
N GLU A 215 -19.40 12.24 -0.14
CA GLU A 215 -19.62 12.30 -1.58
C GLU A 215 -18.25 12.34 -2.25
N VAL A 216 -17.95 11.37 -3.11
CA VAL A 216 -16.79 11.45 -4.00
C VAL A 216 -17.12 12.46 -5.10
N VAL A 217 -16.29 13.48 -5.26
CA VAL A 217 -16.49 14.49 -6.30
C VAL A 217 -16.19 13.84 -7.64
N GLU A 218 -17.12 13.97 -8.59
CA GLU A 218 -16.94 13.41 -9.93
C GLU A 218 -15.78 14.12 -10.64
N GLN A 219 -14.74 13.35 -10.92
CA GLN A 219 -13.55 13.82 -11.64
C GLN A 219 -12.89 12.65 -12.37
N PRO A 220 -12.13 12.90 -13.45
CA PRO A 220 -11.23 11.90 -14.00
C PRO A 220 -10.23 11.45 -12.92
N VAL A 221 -10.27 10.17 -12.55
CA VAL A 221 -9.31 9.61 -11.58
C VAL A 221 -7.95 9.48 -12.26
N ARG A 222 -7.02 10.38 -11.92
CA ARG A 222 -5.63 10.28 -12.36
C ARG A 222 -4.94 9.21 -11.53
N LEU A 223 -4.52 8.12 -12.16
CA LEU A 223 -3.68 7.11 -11.52
C LEU A 223 -2.23 7.58 -11.45
N ARG A 224 -1.52 7.17 -10.39
CA ARG A 224 -0.06 7.36 -10.30
C ARG A 224 0.62 6.62 -11.45
N ARG A 225 1.65 7.24 -12.02
CA ARG A 225 2.47 6.63 -13.08
C ARG A 225 3.62 5.87 -12.44
N HIS A 226 3.39 4.63 -12.06
CA HIS A 226 4.41 3.78 -11.46
C HIS A 226 4.35 2.37 -12.07
N LEU A 227 5.50 1.70 -12.21
CA LEU A 227 5.58 0.36 -12.79
C LEU A 227 4.88 -0.71 -11.94
N ILE A 228 5.06 -0.66 -10.62
CA ILE A 228 4.51 -1.64 -9.65
C ILE A 228 3.31 -1.09 -8.85
N SER A 229 3.33 0.15 -8.38
CA SER A 229 2.26 0.75 -7.58
C SER A 229 1.08 1.21 -8.44
N HIS A 230 -0.14 0.99 -7.95
CA HIS A 230 -1.39 1.40 -8.61
C HIS A 230 -2.36 2.00 -7.59
N GLY A 231 -2.80 3.22 -7.87
CA GLY A 231 -3.79 3.92 -7.07
C GLY A 231 -4.03 5.35 -7.57
N PRO A 232 -5.09 6.01 -7.09
CA PRO A 232 -5.37 7.40 -7.43
C PRO A 232 -4.25 8.31 -6.89
N ALA A 233 -3.79 9.25 -7.72
CA ALA A 233 -2.86 10.30 -7.31
C ALA A 233 -3.56 11.36 -6.44
N GLU A 234 -4.85 11.58 -6.70
CA GLU A 234 -5.72 12.50 -5.97
C GLU A 234 -7.15 11.96 -5.99
N LEU A 235 -7.91 12.21 -4.92
CA LEU A 235 -9.29 11.80 -4.82
C LEU A 235 -10.10 12.85 -4.04
N ARG A 236 -10.75 13.76 -4.77
CA ARG A 236 -11.56 14.81 -4.16
C ARG A 236 -12.85 14.22 -3.58
N PHE A 237 -13.13 14.57 -2.33
CA PHE A 237 -14.35 14.17 -1.66
C PHE A 237 -14.88 15.27 -0.74
N ARG A 238 -16.18 15.23 -0.48
CA ARG A 238 -16.85 16.06 0.52
C ARG A 238 -17.18 15.19 1.74
N PRO A 239 -16.47 15.34 2.86
CA PRO A 239 -16.83 14.67 4.09
C PRO A 239 -18.16 15.24 4.61
N GLY A 240 -19.05 14.35 5.03
CA GLY A 240 -20.30 14.69 5.69
C GLY A 240 -20.30 14.26 7.17
N ARG A 241 -21.44 14.43 7.82
CA ARG A 241 -21.63 14.12 9.25
C ARG A 241 -22.02 12.65 9.44
N ARG A 242 -21.77 12.13 10.65
CA ARG A 242 -22.42 10.88 11.11
C ARG A 242 -23.93 11.14 11.17
N PRO A 243 -24.78 10.23 10.65
CA PRO A 243 -26.21 10.30 10.93
C PRO A 243 -26.42 10.28 12.45
N ALA A 244 -27.35 11.10 12.93
CA ALA A 244 -27.74 11.12 14.34
C ALA A 244 -28.43 9.82 14.75
#